data_AF-A0A2J7ZG53-F1
#
_entry.id   AF-A0A2J7ZG53-F1
#
_cell.length_a   1.000
_cell.length_b   1.000
_cell.length_c   1.000
_cell.angle_alpha   90.00
_cell.angle_beta   90.00
_cell.angle_gamma   90.00
#
_symmetry.space_group_name_H-M   'P 1'
#
loop_
_entity.id
_entity.type
_entity.pdbx_description
1 polymer ?
#
loop_
_entity_poly.entity_id
_entity_poly.type
_entity_poly.pdbx_seq_one_letter_code
_entity_poly.pdbx_strand_id
1 'polypeptide(L)'
;ATQDLLFWDAQSGGYYSTPDPASPDADPSIRIRIKDDYDGAEPTASSVSAANLLRLADLLPVRHPQPAEAETAVSYDGAAAAATAPLSYEEAAVRTLSAFLGRLTQAPLAVPALCCAAHTFSKKPLRQ
;
A
#
# COMPACT_ATOMS: atom_id res chain seq x y z
N ALA A 1 7.81 -6.50 5.02
CA ALA A 1 8.09 -7.86 4.52
C ALA A 1 6.97 -8.83 4.88
N THR A 2 6.74 -9.19 6.15
CA THR A 2 5.69 -10.16 6.54
C THR A 2 4.28 -9.75 6.10
N GLN A 3 3.94 -8.47 6.23
CA GLN A 3 2.65 -7.95 5.78
C GLN A 3 2.41 -8.18 4.28
N ASP A 4 3.38 -7.84 3.44
CA ASP A 4 3.26 -8.03 1.98
C ASP A 4 3.17 -9.51 1.62
N LEU A 5 3.97 -10.36 2.29
CA LEU A 5 3.95 -11.81 2.06
C LEU A 5 2.59 -12.43 2.35
N LEU A 6 1.89 -11.94 3.38
CA LEU A 6 0.62 -12.52 3.81
C LEU A 6 -0.59 -11.88 3.11
N PHE A 7 -0.55 -10.59 2.82
CA PHE A 7 -1.76 -9.82 2.52
C PHE A 7 -1.76 -9.12 1.16
N TRP A 8 -0.61 -8.96 0.49
CA TRP A 8 -0.54 -8.22 -0.77
C TRP A 8 -1.11 -9.00 -1.96
N ASP A 9 -1.91 -8.35 -2.80
CA ASP A 9 -2.32 -8.86 -4.11
C ASP A 9 -1.34 -8.40 -5.20
N ALA A 10 -0.49 -9.31 -5.67
CA ALA A 10 0.47 -9.02 -6.74
C ALA A 10 -0.18 -8.80 -8.12
N GLN A 11 -1.39 -9.31 -8.34
CA GLN A 11 -2.06 -9.25 -9.65
C GLN A 11 -2.85 -7.95 -9.80
N SER A 12 -3.69 -7.62 -8.80
CA SER A 12 -4.61 -6.48 -8.90
C SER A 12 -4.30 -5.35 -7.93
N GLY A 13 -3.21 -5.47 -7.15
CA GLY A 13 -2.80 -4.49 -6.15
C GLY A 13 -3.71 -4.46 -4.91
N GLY A 14 -3.17 -3.83 -3.87
CA GLY A 14 -3.86 -3.66 -2.59
C GLY A 14 -3.69 -4.85 -1.65
N TYR A 15 -4.33 -4.75 -0.49
CA TYR A 15 -4.22 -5.73 0.58
C TYR A 15 -5.55 -6.41 0.87
N TYR A 16 -5.50 -7.72 1.03
CA TYR A 16 -6.60 -8.53 1.55
C TYR A 16 -6.75 -8.36 3.06
N SER A 17 -7.98 -8.46 3.56
CA SER A 17 -8.27 -8.47 5.00
C SER A 17 -7.79 -9.74 5.72
N THR A 18 -7.46 -10.79 4.97
CA THR A 18 -7.05 -12.09 5.50
C THR A 18 -5.77 -12.61 4.82
N PRO A 19 -4.95 -13.39 5.55
CA PRO A 19 -3.68 -13.89 5.04
C PRO A 19 -3.90 -14.84 3.85
N ASP A 20 -2.84 -15.06 3.07
CA ASP A 20 -2.85 -16.03 1.98
C ASP A 20 -3.23 -17.41 2.51
N PRO A 21 -4.20 -18.13 1.89
CA PRO A 21 -4.61 -19.47 2.29
C PRO A 21 -3.48 -20.50 2.31
N ALA A 22 -2.38 -20.26 1.58
CA ALA A 22 -1.18 -21.08 1.61
C ALA A 22 -0.27 -20.79 2.82
N SER A 23 -0.54 -19.73 3.59
CA SER A 23 0.18 -19.39 4.82
C SER A 23 -0.20 -20.33 5.97
N PRO A 24 0.77 -20.72 6.85
CA PRO A 24 0.46 -21.46 8.07
C PRO A 24 -0.47 -20.70 9.03
N ASP A 25 -0.55 -19.37 8.91
CA ASP A 25 -1.37 -18.51 9.76
C ASP A 25 -2.81 -18.34 9.23
N ALA A 26 -3.17 -19.00 8.13
CA ALA A 26 -4.49 -18.89 7.53
C ALA A 26 -5.53 -19.75 8.27
N ASP A 27 -6.69 -19.14 8.56
CA ASP A 27 -7.85 -19.87 9.06
C ASP A 27 -8.54 -20.64 7.91
N PRO A 28 -8.58 -21.98 7.94
CA PRO A 28 -9.15 -22.80 6.87
C PRO A 28 -10.68 -22.65 6.71
N SER A 29 -11.35 -22.02 7.67
CA SER A 29 -12.78 -21.69 7.58
C SER A 29 -13.06 -20.50 6.65
N ILE A 30 -12.07 -19.64 6.42
CA ILE A 30 -12.19 -18.45 5.57
C ILE A 30 -11.96 -18.85 4.11
N ARG A 31 -13.05 -18.97 3.34
CA ARG A 31 -13.00 -19.37 1.92
C ARG A 31 -12.89 -18.20 0.94
N ILE A 32 -13.17 -16.99 1.41
CA ILE A 32 -13.21 -15.78 0.60
C ILE A 32 -12.29 -14.75 1.25
N ARG A 33 -11.43 -14.15 0.46
CA ARG A 33 -10.60 -13.02 0.86
C ARG A 33 -11.21 -11.76 0.28
N ILE A 34 -11.43 -10.76 1.13
CA ILE A 34 -12.05 -9.50 0.72
C ILE A 34 -10.95 -8.44 0.62
N LYS A 35 -11.03 -7.62 -0.42
CA LYS A 35 -10.30 -6.36 -0.50
C LYS A 35 -11.33 -5.26 -0.43
N ASP A 36 -11.56 -4.79 0.79
CA ASP A 36 -12.57 -3.78 1.05
C ASP A 36 -12.34 -2.57 0.15
N ASP A 37 -13.42 -2.14 -0.49
CA ASP A 37 -13.45 -0.97 -1.35
C ASP A 37 -13.95 0.26 -0.60
N TYR A 38 -14.35 0.13 0.66
CA TYR A 38 -14.88 1.21 1.48
C TYR A 38 -14.20 1.33 2.84
N ASP A 39 -13.68 2.53 3.14
CA ASP A 39 -13.14 2.88 4.45
C ASP A 39 -14.22 3.63 5.25
N GLY A 40 -14.96 2.86 6.06
CA GLY A 40 -16.10 3.34 6.83
C GLY A 40 -15.72 3.71 8.27
N ALA A 41 -16.45 3.15 9.22
CA ALA A 41 -16.03 3.18 10.64
C ALA A 41 -14.81 2.27 10.89
N GLU A 42 -14.60 1.28 10.02
CA GLU A 42 -13.49 0.34 10.08
C GLU A 42 -12.59 0.57 8.87
N PRO A 43 -11.27 0.71 9.09
CA PRO A 43 -10.35 0.97 8.01
C PRO A 43 -10.09 -0.30 7.20
N THR A 44 -9.97 -0.13 5.89
CA THR A 44 -9.59 -1.25 5.01
C THR A 44 -8.16 -1.70 5.31
N ALA A 45 -7.84 -2.97 5.07
CA ALA A 45 -6.48 -3.48 5.20
C ALA A 45 -5.46 -2.63 4.41
N SER A 46 -5.90 -2.08 3.29
CA SER A 46 -5.08 -1.26 2.41
C SER A 46 -4.81 0.14 2.97
N SER A 47 -5.82 0.79 3.55
CA SER A 47 -5.66 2.07 4.24
C SER A 47 -4.76 1.95 5.46
N VAL A 48 -4.91 0.88 6.25
CA VAL A 48 -4.03 0.58 7.37
C VAL A 48 -2.58 0.43 6.89
N SER A 49 -2.38 -0.31 5.80
CA SER A 49 -1.06 -0.50 5.19
C SER A 49 -0.43 0.82 4.75
N ALA A 50 -1.17 1.67 4.02
CA ALA A 50 -0.69 2.98 3.57
C ALA A 50 -0.34 3.90 4.75
N ALA A 51 -1.20 3.97 5.77
CA ALA A 51 -0.98 4.79 6.96
C ALA A 51 0.27 4.33 7.75
N ASN A 52 0.49 3.03 7.86
CA ASN A 52 1.68 2.49 8.53
C ASN A 52 2.96 2.84 7.77
N LEU A 53 2.97 2.70 6.44
CA LEU A 53 4.13 3.04 5.62
C LEU A 53 4.50 4.52 5.73
N LEU A 54 3.51 5.42 5.71
CA LEU A 54 3.75 6.86 5.86
C LEU A 54 4.29 7.22 7.24
N ARG A 55 3.71 6.66 8.32
CA ARG A 55 4.24 6.87 9.67
C ARG A 55 5.68 6.38 9.81
N LEU A 56 6.00 5.23 9.20
CA LEU A 56 7.37 4.70 9.22
C LEU A 56 8.32 5.55 8.39
N ALA A 57 7.87 6.10 7.26
CA ALA A 57 8.65 7.04 6.46
C ALA A 57 8.98 8.33 7.26
N ASP A 58 8.05 8.84 8.06
CA ASP A 58 8.29 10.01 8.92
C ASP A 58 9.25 9.71 10.09
N LEU A 59 9.24 8.49 10.62
CA LEU A 59 10.12 8.07 11.72
C LEU A 59 11.55 7.78 11.27
N LEU A 60 11.73 7.47 9.99
CA LEU A 60 13.04 7.14 9.45
C LEU A 60 13.68 8.40 8.86
N PRO A 61 14.98 8.65 9.13
CA PRO A 61 15.68 9.73 8.48
C PRO A 61 15.66 9.50 6.97
N VAL A 62 15.28 10.55 6.22
CA VAL A 62 15.28 10.52 4.75
C VAL A 62 16.65 10.04 4.28
N ARG A 63 16.71 8.86 3.67
CA ARG A 63 17.94 8.34 3.08
C ARG A 63 18.19 9.17 1.83
N HIS A 64 19.13 10.11 1.92
CA HIS A 64 19.65 10.78 0.72
C HIS A 64 20.26 9.70 -0.18
N PRO A 65 19.76 9.51 -1.41
CA PRO A 65 20.37 8.58 -2.34
C PRO A 65 21.80 9.06 -2.60
N GLN A 66 22.78 8.19 -2.37
CA GLN A 66 24.10 8.44 -2.93
C GLN A 66 23.99 8.35 -4.46
N PRO A 67 24.68 9.23 -5.21
CA PRO A 67 24.49 9.40 -6.66
C PRO A 67 24.75 8.15 -7.52
N ALA A 68 25.18 7.03 -6.94
CA ALA A 68 25.39 5.77 -7.64
C ALA A 68 24.12 4.88 -7.76
N GLU A 69 23.04 5.16 -7.02
CA GLU A 69 21.83 4.31 -7.00
C GLU A 69 20.70 4.83 -7.92
N ALA A 70 20.88 5.98 -8.59
CA ALA A 70 19.82 6.72 -9.29
C ALA A 70 19.44 6.18 -10.70
N GLU A 71 20.12 5.16 -11.23
CA GLU A 71 19.92 4.73 -12.62
C GLU A 71 18.91 3.60 -12.82
N THR A 72 18.22 3.15 -11.75
CA THR A 72 17.25 2.03 -11.85
C THR A 72 15.83 2.45 -11.46
N ALA A 73 15.38 3.62 -11.93
CA ALA A 73 13.97 3.99 -11.87
C ALA A 73 13.19 3.16 -12.90
N VAL A 74 12.67 2.01 -12.46
CA VAL A 74 11.92 1.06 -13.29
C VAL A 74 10.57 1.67 -13.71
N SER A 75 10.34 1.61 -15.02
CA SER A 75 9.10 1.93 -15.72
C SER A 75 7.91 1.10 -15.22
N TYR A 76 6.78 1.76 -15.02
CA TYR A 76 5.50 1.16 -14.65
C TYR A 76 4.81 0.49 -15.86
N ASP A 77 5.39 -0.58 -16.37
CA ASP A 77 4.69 -1.51 -17.26
C ASP A 77 4.57 -2.88 -16.57
N GLY A 78 3.35 -3.40 -16.54
CA GLY A 78 2.98 -4.56 -15.75
C GLY A 78 3.66 -5.85 -16.19
N ALA A 79 4.08 -6.65 -15.20
CA ALA A 79 4.02 -8.12 -15.11
C ALA A 79 5.11 -8.67 -14.19
N ALA A 80 4.70 -9.61 -13.35
CA ALA A 80 5.48 -10.71 -12.79
C ALA A 80 6.66 -10.41 -11.83
N ALA A 81 6.41 -10.77 -10.57
CA ALA A 81 7.27 -11.54 -9.68
C ALA A 81 8.80 -11.52 -9.92
N ALA A 82 9.50 -10.78 -9.06
CA ALA A 82 10.78 -11.18 -8.49
C ALA A 82 10.89 -10.49 -7.13
N ALA A 83 11.54 -11.13 -6.16
CA ALA A 83 11.91 -10.48 -4.90
C ALA A 83 12.96 -9.40 -5.20
N THR A 84 12.49 -8.25 -5.68
CA THR A 84 13.26 -7.03 -5.85
C THR A 84 13.67 -6.55 -4.47
N ALA A 85 14.83 -5.89 -4.38
CA ALA A 85 15.33 -5.29 -3.14
C ALA A 85 14.18 -4.61 -2.36
N PRO A 86 14.15 -4.71 -1.02
CA PRO A 86 13.05 -4.19 -0.24
C PRO A 86 12.86 -2.71 -0.56
N LEU A 87 11.67 -2.36 -1.06
CA LEU A 87 11.31 -0.97 -1.37
C LEU A 87 11.53 -0.10 -0.15
N SER A 88 11.96 1.14 -0.35
CA SER A 88 11.90 2.13 0.71
C SER A 88 10.46 2.33 1.17
N TYR A 89 10.27 2.79 2.40
CA TYR A 89 8.93 3.05 2.93
C TYR A 89 8.16 4.09 2.10
N GLU A 90 8.87 5.07 1.56
CA GLU A 90 8.30 6.07 0.66
C GLU A 90 7.79 5.45 -0.65
N GLU A 91 8.62 4.63 -1.32
CA GLU A 91 8.23 3.94 -2.56
C GLU A 91 7.07 2.95 -2.32
N ALA A 92 7.11 2.22 -1.20
CA ALA A 92 6.03 1.32 -0.82
C ALA A 92 4.72 2.10 -0.57
N ALA A 93 4.78 3.27 0.07
CA ALA A 93 3.63 4.12 0.31
C ALA A 93 3.05 4.64 -1.02
N VAL A 94 3.90 5.17 -1.91
CA VAL A 94 3.49 5.65 -3.23
C VAL A 94 2.85 4.52 -4.05
N ARG A 95 3.50 3.36 -4.14
CA ARG A 95 2.95 2.20 -4.88
C ARG A 95 1.61 1.75 -4.33
N THR A 96 1.46 1.74 -3.00
CA THR A 96 0.19 1.40 -2.35
C THR A 96 -0.88 2.41 -2.77
N LEU A 97 -0.64 3.71 -2.59
CA LEU A 97 -1.59 4.77 -2.95
C LEU A 97 -1.95 4.76 -4.44
N SER A 98 -0.97 4.54 -5.33
CA SER A 98 -1.18 4.44 -6.77
C SER A 98 -2.09 3.27 -7.16
N ALA A 99 -1.98 2.12 -6.49
CA ALA A 99 -2.88 0.99 -6.72
C ALA A 99 -4.35 1.33 -6.41
N PHE A 100 -4.59 2.27 -5.49
CA PHE A 100 -5.93 2.73 -5.17
C PHE A 100 -6.42 3.86 -6.06
N LEU A 101 -5.53 4.60 -6.73
CA LEU A 101 -5.90 5.76 -7.54
C LEU A 101 -7.04 5.46 -8.53
N GLY A 102 -6.96 4.33 -9.24
CA GLY A 102 -8.04 3.90 -10.14
C GLY A 102 -9.37 3.66 -9.42
N ARG A 103 -9.34 3.01 -8.25
CA ARG A 103 -10.53 2.74 -7.41
C ARG A 103 -11.12 4.02 -6.83
N LEU A 104 -10.29 4.97 -6.40
CA LEU A 104 -10.70 6.27 -5.87
C LEU A 104 -11.56 7.07 -6.85
N THR A 105 -11.30 6.93 -8.17
CA THR A 105 -12.09 7.62 -9.20
C THR A 105 -13.47 7.02 -9.45
N GLN A 106 -13.71 5.77 -9.02
CA GLN A 106 -14.94 5.02 -9.27
C GLN A 106 -15.82 4.88 -8.03
N ALA A 107 -15.23 4.92 -6.83
CA ALA A 107 -15.94 4.79 -5.56
C ALA A 107 -15.47 5.88 -4.56
N PRO A 108 -16.04 7.11 -4.62
CA PRO A 108 -15.61 8.25 -3.80
C PRO A 108 -15.86 8.07 -2.29
N LEU A 109 -16.58 7.02 -1.91
CA LEU A 109 -16.81 6.65 -0.52
C LEU A 109 -15.57 5.94 0.08
N ALA A 110 -14.70 5.33 -0.74
CA ALA A 110 -13.55 4.49 -0.35
C ALA A 110 -12.45 5.11 0.53
N VAL A 111 -12.59 6.36 0.92
CA VAL A 111 -11.48 7.29 0.84
C VAL A 111 -11.06 7.97 2.14
N PRO A 112 -11.86 8.14 3.22
CA PRO A 112 -11.46 9.01 4.32
C PRO A 112 -10.06 8.72 4.89
N ALA A 113 -9.76 7.49 5.28
CA ALA A 113 -8.46 7.16 5.85
C ALA A 113 -7.32 7.15 4.81
N LEU A 114 -7.59 6.72 3.58
CA LEU A 114 -6.59 6.74 2.50
C LEU A 114 -6.26 8.17 2.04
N CYS A 115 -7.26 9.08 2.04
CA CYS A 115 -7.05 10.50 1.81
C CYS A 115 -6.33 11.16 2.97
N CYS A 116 -6.61 10.79 4.23
CA CYS A 116 -5.84 11.26 5.38
C CYS A 116 -4.36 10.86 5.23
N ALA A 117 -4.09 9.61 4.86
CA ALA A 117 -2.75 9.13 4.53
C ALA A 117 -2.11 9.95 3.39
N ALA A 118 -2.77 10.05 2.24
CA ALA A 118 -2.28 10.83 1.10
C ALA A 118 -2.07 12.33 1.45
N HIS A 119 -2.90 12.90 2.32
CA HIS A 119 -2.76 14.26 2.80
C HIS A 119 -1.51 14.45 3.65
N THR A 120 -1.23 13.53 4.59
CA THR A 120 0.02 13.53 5.36
C THR A 120 1.24 13.52 4.45
N PHE A 121 1.19 12.77 3.35
CA PHE A 121 2.26 12.75 2.35
C PHE A 121 2.42 14.07 1.58
N SER A 122 1.31 14.71 1.21
CA SER A 122 1.30 15.92 0.37
C SER A 122 1.98 17.13 1.01
N LYS A 123 2.11 17.17 2.36
CA LYS A 123 2.62 18.30 3.16
C LYS A 123 2.00 19.68 2.84
N LYS A 124 0.94 19.72 2.02
CA LYS A 124 0.19 20.92 1.62
C LYS A 124 -1.10 21.00 2.44
N PRO A 125 -1.44 22.17 3.00
CA PRO A 125 -2.70 22.35 3.71
C PRO A 125 -3.90 22.16 2.75
N LEU A 126 -4.95 21.48 3.23
CA LEU A 126 -6.23 21.43 2.51
C LEU A 126 -6.75 22.86 2.40
N ARG A 127 -7.08 23.30 1.17
CA ARG A 127 -7.87 24.52 1.01
C ARG A 127 -9.22 24.27 1.66
N GLN A 128 -9.49 24.99 2.74
CA GLN A 128 -10.82 25.08 3.36
C GLN A 128 -11.82 25.71 2.40
#